data_AF-A0A7V7YIA4-F1
#
_entry.id   AF-A0A7V7YIA4-F1
#
_cell.length_a   1.000
_cell.length_b   1.000
_cell.length_c   1.000
_cell.angle_alpha   90.00
_cell.angle_beta   90.00
_cell.angle_gamma   90.00
#
_symmetry.space_group_name_H-M   'P 1'
#
loop_
_entity.id
_entity.type
_entity.pdbx_description
1 polymer ?
#
loop_
_entity_poly.entity_id
_entity_poly.type
_entity_poly.pdbx_seq_one_letter_code
_entity_poly.pdbx_strand_id
1 'polypeptide(L)'
;MSVLTLGFWGAHAVGALAGGWVAWSAGQRVHRRLGLSHAAYGYWMGVWLLAVMPVLLSVGVALWAPAPLVSLPPALVLPLPAALDLGAAGAAEGGLVSSPWAGPATSTWLAALYVTGLGIALLRVLVGTWATGRLCRATLPIAPGAWPGPRSRASAQRLRSAGIVCRVSALPVSPFAVRWPRPLIVLPLSAVEQLEDRALSLILGHEAAHLTRRDPQRAGLMAILNALLWFDPFLRRLTARVQLAAELRCDAQALAGDAHGGRDFATAYVRTLRLSAAAHAPTTALTHRDLAGHEIRIRHMLHGDAARPLSGSGRALLLGSALLIGALLVVMQASAARPLPGTAVSSTPKEIAAMEAALPLPPLSDTPIEVQFQSPLATPRITGHFGDTGSIRQRPHRGTDFGARPGTPVLAPADGRIVAATTAYPDGPQYGTAVVIDHGQGWQTLYAHLQGADVVVGQQVHAGEQIARVGSTGRVTGPHLHLEMLRHGERVDPQAHLP
;
A
#
# COMPACT_ATOMS: atom_id res chain seq x y z
N MET A 1 1.30 -14.57 0.50
CA MET A 1 0.65 -13.25 0.29
C MET A 1 0.10 -13.25 -1.12
N SER A 2 -1.23 -13.15 -1.29
CA SER A 2 -1.88 -13.23 -2.60
C SER A 2 -1.56 -12.00 -3.46
N VAL A 3 -1.63 -12.11 -4.80
CA VAL A 3 -1.45 -11.00 -5.75
C VAL A 3 -2.31 -9.77 -5.40
N LEU A 4 -3.47 -9.99 -4.77
CA LEU A 4 -4.35 -8.96 -4.23
C LEU A 4 -3.70 -8.10 -3.14
N THR A 5 -2.92 -8.71 -2.24
CA THR A 5 -2.20 -7.97 -1.21
C THR A 5 -1.09 -7.10 -1.79
N LEU A 6 -0.49 -7.48 -2.92
CA LEU A 6 0.54 -6.66 -3.55
C LEU A 6 -0.03 -5.49 -4.35
N GLY A 7 -1.13 -5.71 -5.06
CA GLY A 7 -1.89 -4.64 -5.70
C GLY A 7 -2.31 -3.58 -4.69
N PHE A 8 -2.75 -4.02 -3.50
CA PHE A 8 -3.03 -3.16 -2.36
C PHE A 8 -1.79 -2.32 -1.98
N TRP A 9 -0.70 -2.93 -1.52
CA TRP A 9 0.49 -2.18 -1.05
C TRP A 9 1.14 -1.30 -2.13
N GLY A 10 1.17 -1.75 -3.38
CA GLY A 10 1.65 -0.96 -4.53
C GLY A 10 0.78 0.27 -4.78
N ALA A 11 -0.55 0.11 -4.79
CA ALA A 11 -1.48 1.23 -4.92
C ALA A 11 -1.37 2.23 -3.75
N HIS A 12 -1.13 1.75 -2.53
CA HIS A 12 -0.89 2.62 -1.38
C HIS A 12 0.43 3.40 -1.48
N ALA A 13 1.51 2.76 -1.92
CA ALA A 13 2.80 3.44 -2.09
C ALA A 13 2.72 4.53 -3.17
N VAL A 14 2.12 4.21 -4.32
CA VAL A 14 1.88 5.19 -5.41
C VAL A 14 0.94 6.30 -4.93
N GLY A 15 -0.13 5.95 -4.22
CA GLY A 15 -1.07 6.91 -3.65
C GLY A 15 -0.43 7.84 -2.62
N ALA A 16 0.46 7.33 -1.77
CA ALA A 16 1.22 8.11 -0.80
C ALA A 16 2.17 9.09 -1.50
N LEU A 17 2.92 8.63 -2.51
CA LEU A 17 3.81 9.51 -3.29
C LEU A 17 3.04 10.59 -4.05
N ALA A 18 1.94 10.23 -4.70
CA ALA A 18 1.08 11.17 -5.41
C ALA A 18 0.43 12.17 -4.45
N GLY A 19 -0.09 11.70 -3.31
CA GLY A 19 -0.67 12.52 -2.26
C GLY A 19 0.34 13.50 -1.67
N GLY A 20 1.54 13.02 -1.33
CA GLY A 20 2.66 13.84 -0.85
C GLY A 20 3.07 14.90 -1.88
N TRP A 21 3.18 14.55 -3.16
CA TRP A 21 3.49 15.49 -4.24
C TRP A 21 2.41 16.55 -4.43
N VAL A 22 1.13 16.16 -4.42
CA VAL A 22 0.00 17.10 -4.52
C VAL A 22 -0.01 18.04 -3.32
N ALA A 23 0.09 17.51 -2.10
CA ALA A 23 0.13 18.31 -0.87
C ALA A 23 1.29 19.30 -0.89
N TRP A 24 2.50 18.86 -1.27
CA TRP A 24 3.66 19.74 -1.42
C TRP A 24 3.44 20.82 -2.48
N SER A 25 3.06 20.44 -3.70
CA SER A 25 2.99 21.36 -4.84
C SER A 25 1.82 22.34 -4.72
N ALA A 26 0.64 21.88 -4.30
CA ALA A 26 -0.51 22.73 -4.03
C ALA A 26 -0.24 23.61 -2.80
N GLY A 27 0.34 23.05 -1.74
CA GLY A 27 0.74 23.78 -0.54
C GLY A 27 1.69 24.94 -0.85
N GLN A 28 2.69 24.73 -1.72
CA GLN A 28 3.60 25.80 -2.16
C GLN A 28 2.91 26.86 -3.03
N ARG A 29 1.95 26.47 -3.88
CA ARG A 29 1.20 27.41 -4.72
C ARG A 29 0.24 28.27 -3.90
N VAL A 30 -0.52 27.65 -2.99
CA VAL A 30 -1.46 28.33 -2.11
C VAL A 30 -0.73 29.26 -1.14
N HIS A 31 0.38 28.80 -0.55
CA HIS A 31 1.22 29.63 0.33
C HIS A 31 1.66 30.93 -0.34
N ARG A 32 2.16 30.84 -1.59
CA ARG A 32 2.57 32.00 -2.39
C ARG A 32 1.41 32.90 -2.79
N ARG A 33 0.28 32.33 -3.23
CA ARG A 33 -0.91 33.09 -3.65
C ARG A 33 -1.56 33.86 -2.51
N LEU A 34 -1.57 33.28 -1.31
CA LEU A 34 -2.14 33.90 -0.12
C LEU A 34 -1.15 34.81 0.61
N GLY A 35 0.11 34.90 0.16
CA GLY A 35 1.14 35.73 0.79
C GLY A 35 1.38 35.36 2.26
N LEU A 36 1.33 34.07 2.60
CA LEU A 36 1.43 33.63 3.99
C LEU A 36 2.87 33.74 4.51
N SER A 37 2.98 34.04 5.81
CA SER A 37 4.24 34.04 6.54
C SER A 37 4.98 32.69 6.43
N HIS A 38 6.31 32.71 6.47
CA HIS A 38 7.10 31.48 6.59
C HIS A 38 6.92 30.84 7.98
N ALA A 39 6.60 31.64 8.99
CA ALA A 39 6.23 31.23 10.35
C ALA A 39 4.78 30.71 10.45
N ALA A 40 4.05 30.53 9.34
CA ALA A 40 2.69 30.00 9.30
C ALA A 40 2.62 28.49 9.63
N TYR A 41 3.01 28.12 10.85
CA TYR A 41 3.08 26.74 11.31
C TYR A 41 1.76 25.99 11.17
N GLY A 42 0.63 26.61 11.53
CA GLY A 42 -0.68 25.96 11.43
C GLY A 42 -1.05 25.58 9.99
N TYR A 43 -0.61 26.38 9.02
CA TYR A 43 -0.79 26.09 7.61
C TYR A 43 0.05 24.89 7.18
N TRP A 44 1.36 24.94 7.41
CA TRP A 44 2.27 23.86 7.01
C TRP A 44 1.97 22.55 7.74
N MET A 45 1.56 22.62 9.02
CA MET A 45 1.09 21.46 9.76
C MET A 45 -0.18 20.88 9.14
N GLY A 46 -1.14 21.72 8.73
CA GLY A 46 -2.35 21.27 8.02
C GLY A 46 -2.02 20.57 6.71
N VAL A 47 -1.11 21.13 5.91
CA VAL A 47 -0.63 20.51 4.66
C VAL A 47 0.11 19.19 4.91
N TRP A 48 0.90 19.13 5.99
CA TRP A 48 1.58 17.89 6.38
C TRP A 48 0.57 16.82 6.85
N LEU A 49 -0.46 17.19 7.61
CA LEU A 49 -1.54 16.28 8.01
C LEU A 49 -2.33 15.78 6.79
N LEU A 50 -2.61 16.65 5.82
CA LEU A 50 -3.22 16.29 4.53
C LEU A 50 -2.42 15.20 3.79
N ALA A 51 -1.10 15.22 3.88
CA ALA A 51 -0.25 14.22 3.24
C ALA A 51 -0.25 12.86 3.98
N VAL A 52 -0.31 12.88 5.31
CA VAL A 52 -0.11 11.66 6.13
C VAL A 52 -1.43 10.98 6.52
N MET A 53 -2.45 11.75 6.89
CA MET A 53 -3.70 11.21 7.47
C MET A 53 -4.42 10.22 6.55
N PRO A 54 -4.59 10.47 5.25
CA PRO A 54 -5.28 9.52 4.38
C PRO A 54 -4.57 8.17 4.30
N VAL A 55 -3.23 8.18 4.25
CA VAL A 55 -2.43 6.96 4.20
C VAL A 55 -2.54 6.18 5.52
N LEU A 56 -2.44 6.87 6.66
CA LEU A 56 -2.60 6.20 7.97
C LEU A 56 -4.00 5.63 8.17
N LEU A 57 -5.04 6.36 7.78
CA LEU A 57 -6.43 5.89 7.87
C LEU A 57 -6.64 4.67 6.99
N SER A 58 -6.09 4.70 5.77
CA SER A 58 -6.17 3.55 4.86
C SER A 58 -5.51 2.29 5.43
N VAL A 59 -4.30 2.41 5.98
CA VAL A 59 -3.58 1.31 6.60
C VAL A 59 -4.31 0.83 7.85
N GLY A 60 -4.80 1.76 8.68
CA GLY A 60 -5.57 1.44 9.89
C GLY A 60 -6.83 0.63 9.57
N VAL A 61 -7.56 0.98 8.51
CA VAL A 61 -8.76 0.24 8.07
C VAL A 61 -8.39 -1.14 7.55
N ALA A 62 -7.31 -1.29 6.80
CA ALA A 62 -6.86 -2.61 6.33
C ALA A 62 -6.33 -3.52 7.45
N LEU A 63 -5.81 -2.94 8.53
CA LEU A 63 -5.42 -3.69 9.72
C LEU A 63 -6.62 -4.02 10.62
N TRP A 64 -7.65 -3.16 10.65
CA TRP A 64 -8.84 -3.30 11.52
C TRP A 64 -9.93 -4.17 10.91
N ALA A 65 -10.12 -4.06 9.60
CA ALA A 65 -10.83 -5.03 8.79
C ALA A 65 -9.76 -5.81 8.02
N PRO A 66 -9.02 -6.75 8.66
CA PRO A 66 -8.45 -7.81 7.85
C PRO A 66 -9.67 -8.34 7.10
N ALA A 67 -9.64 -8.32 5.76
CA ALA A 67 -10.60 -9.12 5.03
C ALA A 67 -10.66 -10.44 5.79
N PRO A 68 -11.84 -10.94 6.21
CA PRO A 68 -11.87 -12.28 6.70
C PRO A 68 -11.09 -13.06 5.64
N LEU A 69 -10.11 -13.83 6.09
CA LEU A 69 -9.88 -15.10 5.45
C LEU A 69 -11.25 -15.79 5.51
N VAL A 70 -12.15 -15.38 4.61
CA VAL A 70 -13.03 -16.30 3.96
C VAL A 70 -12.01 -17.15 3.23
N SER A 71 -11.46 -18.12 3.96
CA SER A 71 -11.57 -19.47 3.49
C SER A 71 -12.98 -19.52 2.91
N LEU A 72 -13.06 -19.41 1.59
CA LEU A 72 -14.17 -20.02 0.88
C LEU A 72 -14.35 -21.35 1.62
N PRO A 73 -15.53 -21.71 2.16
CA PRO A 73 -15.75 -23.11 2.51
C PRO A 73 -15.25 -23.86 1.27
N PRO A 74 -14.21 -24.71 1.40
CA PRO A 74 -13.39 -25.17 0.28
C PRO A 74 -14.36 -25.51 -0.82
N ALA A 75 -14.39 -24.68 -1.87
CA ALA A 75 -15.55 -24.52 -2.75
C ALA A 75 -16.06 -25.90 -3.07
N LEU A 76 -17.19 -26.28 -2.44
CA LEU A 76 -17.64 -27.66 -2.20
C LEU A 76 -16.89 -28.59 -3.15
N VAL A 77 -15.69 -29.00 -2.73
CA VAL A 77 -14.82 -29.80 -3.59
C VAL A 77 -15.50 -31.14 -3.54
N LEU A 78 -16.47 -31.33 -4.43
CA LEU A 78 -16.69 -32.63 -5.01
C LEU A 78 -15.27 -33.07 -5.40
N PRO A 79 -14.73 -34.11 -4.75
CA PRO A 79 -13.40 -34.57 -5.08
C PRO A 79 -13.44 -34.93 -6.55
N LEU A 80 -12.86 -34.05 -7.39
CA LEU A 80 -12.42 -34.45 -8.71
C LEU A 80 -11.46 -35.61 -8.44
N PRO A 81 -11.78 -36.84 -8.90
CA PRO A 81 -10.92 -37.97 -8.62
C PRO A 81 -9.52 -37.66 -9.12
N ALA A 82 -8.56 -37.79 -8.22
CA ALA A 82 -7.16 -37.50 -8.44
C ALA A 82 -6.60 -38.42 -9.54
N ALA A 83 -6.24 -37.84 -10.69
CA ALA A 83 -5.22 -38.36 -11.60
C ALA A 83 -4.89 -37.35 -12.72
N LEU A 84 -4.17 -36.28 -12.39
CA LEU A 84 -3.45 -35.45 -13.39
C LEU A 84 -2.18 -34.87 -12.74
N ASP A 85 -1.26 -35.75 -12.38
CA ASP A 85 0.15 -35.46 -12.08
C ASP A 85 0.88 -36.82 -12.20
N LEU A 86 2.00 -37.06 -12.90
CA LEU A 86 3.18 -36.27 -13.24
C LEU A 86 3.82 -36.85 -14.52
N GLY A 87 4.42 -35.99 -15.34
CA GLY A 87 5.31 -36.39 -16.44
C GLY A 87 6.28 -35.27 -16.77
N ALA A 88 7.35 -35.18 -15.98
CA ALA A 88 8.42 -34.19 -16.13
C ALA A 88 9.17 -34.35 -17.47
N ALA A 89 9.24 -33.28 -18.26
CA ALA A 89 10.44 -32.78 -18.95
C ALA A 89 10.06 -31.76 -20.05
N GLY A 90 10.67 -30.56 -19.98
CA GLY A 90 10.74 -29.63 -21.11
C GLY A 90 10.12 -28.26 -20.82
N ALA A 91 10.85 -27.43 -20.08
CA ALA A 91 10.67 -25.99 -20.09
C ALA A 91 10.85 -25.44 -21.51
N ALA A 92 9.85 -24.73 -22.03
CA ALA A 92 10.02 -23.76 -23.11
C ALA A 92 8.88 -22.74 -23.03
N GLU A 93 9.28 -21.49 -22.78
CA GLU A 93 8.46 -20.32 -22.52
C GLU A 93 7.58 -19.90 -23.70
N GLY A 94 6.39 -19.35 -23.43
CA GLY A 94 5.45 -18.92 -24.45
C GLY A 94 4.26 -18.08 -23.95
N GLY A 95 4.54 -17.03 -23.17
CA GLY A 95 3.85 -15.73 -23.26
C GLY A 95 2.35 -15.60 -22.95
N LEU A 96 1.96 -15.75 -21.69
CA LEU A 96 0.91 -14.86 -21.13
C LEU A 96 1.50 -13.44 -21.06
N VAL A 97 0.72 -12.41 -21.40
CA VAL A 97 1.05 -11.03 -21.02
C VAL A 97 0.95 -10.94 -19.50
N SER A 98 1.99 -11.42 -18.83
CA SER A 98 2.25 -11.17 -17.43
C SER A 98 2.57 -9.69 -17.31
N SER A 99 1.84 -8.98 -16.44
CA SER A 99 2.40 -7.74 -15.91
C SER A 99 3.77 -8.10 -15.34
N PRO A 100 4.86 -7.41 -15.73
CA PRO A 100 6.20 -7.69 -15.22
C PRO A 100 6.31 -7.63 -13.68
N TRP A 101 5.26 -7.15 -13.01
CA TRP A 101 5.15 -6.87 -11.60
C TRP A 101 4.26 -7.88 -10.83
N ALA A 102 3.72 -8.89 -11.52
CA ALA A 102 2.75 -9.84 -10.95
C ALA A 102 3.32 -11.24 -10.69
N GLY A 103 4.66 -11.38 -10.66
CA GLY A 103 5.30 -12.63 -10.24
C GLY A 103 5.35 -12.73 -8.70
N PRO A 104 5.17 -13.93 -8.11
CA PRO A 104 5.30 -14.13 -6.65
C PRO A 104 6.68 -13.68 -6.13
N ALA A 105 7.72 -13.72 -6.97
CA ALA A 105 9.04 -13.18 -6.65
C ALA A 105 9.05 -11.63 -6.53
N THR A 106 8.48 -10.89 -7.50
CA THR A 106 8.45 -9.42 -7.45
C THR A 106 7.71 -8.89 -6.22
N SER A 107 6.70 -9.66 -5.83
CA SER A 107 5.90 -9.47 -4.63
C SER A 107 6.70 -9.56 -3.33
N THR A 108 7.49 -10.61 -3.19
CA THR A 108 8.34 -10.80 -2.02
C THR A 108 9.48 -9.78 -1.99
N TRP A 109 10.05 -9.41 -3.15
CA TRP A 109 11.10 -8.38 -3.23
C TRP A 109 10.61 -6.99 -2.80
N LEU A 110 9.43 -6.55 -3.24
CA LEU A 110 8.88 -5.24 -2.85
C LEU A 110 8.53 -5.19 -1.36
N ALA A 111 7.95 -6.26 -0.81
CA ALA A 111 7.68 -6.36 0.62
C ALA A 111 9.00 -6.36 1.43
N ALA A 112 10.00 -7.13 0.99
CA ALA A 112 11.32 -7.18 1.62
C ALA A 112 12.01 -5.80 1.57
N LEU A 113 11.95 -5.09 0.44
CA LEU A 113 12.50 -3.74 0.30
C LEU A 113 11.83 -2.77 1.27
N TYR A 114 10.48 -2.80 1.35
CA TYR A 114 9.75 -1.94 2.27
C TYR A 114 10.10 -2.20 3.74
N VAL A 115 10.09 -3.48 4.15
CA VAL A 115 10.43 -3.89 5.53
C VAL A 115 11.87 -3.53 5.87
N THR A 116 12.80 -3.74 4.94
CA THR A 116 14.22 -3.39 5.12
C THR A 116 14.38 -1.88 5.29
N GLY A 117 13.76 -1.08 4.41
CA GLY A 117 13.79 0.38 4.51
C GLY A 117 13.15 0.91 5.80
N LEU A 118 12.01 0.32 6.20
CA LEU A 118 11.36 0.64 7.47
C LEU A 118 12.26 0.30 8.67
N GLY A 119 12.89 -0.88 8.66
CA GLY A 119 13.83 -1.31 9.69
C GLY A 119 15.02 -0.35 9.83
N ILE A 120 15.63 0.04 8.71
CA ILE A 120 16.72 1.03 8.69
C ILE A 120 16.24 2.38 9.22
N ALA A 121 15.07 2.85 8.78
CA ALA A 121 14.54 4.15 9.20
C ALA A 121 14.20 4.18 10.70
N LEU A 122 13.56 3.13 11.23
CA LEU A 122 13.27 2.99 12.66
C LEU A 122 14.55 2.85 13.48
N LEU A 123 15.53 2.08 13.01
CA LEU A 123 16.83 1.97 13.67
C LEU A 123 17.51 3.34 13.78
N ARG A 124 17.45 4.17 12.74
CA ARG A 124 17.98 5.55 12.79
C ARG A 124 17.28 6.42 13.82
N VAL A 125 15.95 6.29 13.95
CA VAL A 125 15.18 7.00 14.99
C VAL A 125 15.60 6.51 16.38
N LEU A 126 15.69 5.19 16.58
CA LEU A 126 16.10 4.57 17.85
C LEU A 126 17.52 4.98 18.24
N VAL A 127 18.50 4.86 17.35
CA VAL A 127 19.89 5.28 17.58
C VAL A 127 19.96 6.78 17.90
N GLY A 128 19.20 7.61 17.19
CA GLY A 128 19.11 9.05 17.48
C GLY A 128 18.56 9.33 18.89
N THR A 129 17.44 8.72 19.25
CA THR A 129 16.83 8.90 20.58
C THR A 129 17.75 8.38 21.70
N TRP A 130 18.43 7.26 21.48
CA TRP A 130 19.40 6.71 22.43
C TRP A 130 20.61 7.63 22.59
N ALA A 131 21.16 8.16 21.50
CA ALA A 131 22.27 9.10 21.51
C ALA A 131 21.89 10.38 22.27
N THR A 132 20.70 10.94 22.04
CA THR A 132 20.18 12.09 22.79
C THR A 132 20.04 11.77 24.28
N GLY A 133 19.51 10.58 24.62
CA GLY A 133 19.41 10.13 26.01
C GLY A 133 20.77 9.98 26.70
N ARG A 134 21.76 9.44 25.99
CA ARG A 134 23.16 9.33 26.46
C ARG A 134 23.77 10.71 26.69
N LEU A 135 23.57 11.64 25.76
CA LEU A 135 24.01 13.02 25.88
C LEU A 135 23.38 13.70 27.10
N CYS A 136 22.06 13.55 27.30
CA CYS A 136 21.35 14.12 28.44
C CYS A 136 21.90 13.61 29.77
N ARG A 137 22.23 12.30 29.88
CA ARG A 137 22.84 11.71 31.08
C ARG A 137 24.25 12.25 31.37
N ALA A 138 25.00 12.61 30.33
CA ALA A 138 26.35 13.15 30.46
C ALA A 138 26.40 14.66 30.79
N THR A 139 25.25 15.34 30.83
CA THR A 139 25.19 16.78 31.15
C THR A 139 25.39 17.05 32.63
N LEU A 140 25.90 18.23 32.98
CA LEU A 140 26.15 18.69 34.36
C LEU A 140 25.16 19.80 34.76
N PRO A 141 24.82 19.94 36.05
CA PRO A 141 24.02 21.06 36.51
C PRO A 141 24.79 22.39 36.38
N ILE A 142 24.09 23.48 36.08
CA ILE A 142 24.68 24.82 36.02
C ILE A 142 24.62 25.45 37.42
N ALA A 143 25.77 25.83 37.97
CA ALA A 143 25.84 26.50 39.27
C ALA A 143 25.21 27.91 39.18
N PRO A 144 24.54 28.42 40.24
CA PRO A 144 23.93 29.75 40.23
C PRO A 144 24.90 30.90 39.92
N GLY A 145 26.19 30.74 40.23
CA GLY A 145 27.24 31.70 39.91
C GLY A 145 27.85 31.57 38.52
N ALA A 146 27.56 30.48 37.79
CA ALA A 146 28.13 30.23 36.46
C ALA A 146 27.41 30.99 35.33
N TRP A 147 26.26 31.62 35.64
CA TRP A 147 25.52 32.39 34.65
C TRP A 147 26.22 33.74 34.39
N PRO A 148 26.30 34.19 33.12
CA PRO A 148 27.07 35.38 32.74
C PRO A 148 26.53 36.69 33.30
N GLY A 149 25.25 36.78 33.70
CA GLY A 149 24.71 38.01 34.29
C GLY A 149 23.31 37.90 34.89
N PRO A 150 22.70 39.03 35.28
CA PRO A 150 21.40 39.05 35.95
C PRO A 150 20.22 38.59 35.07
N ARG A 151 20.23 38.86 33.76
CA ARG A 151 19.11 38.50 32.87
C ARG A 151 19.03 36.98 32.64
N SER A 152 20.16 36.36 32.34
CA SER A 152 20.27 34.90 32.18
C SER A 152 19.94 34.18 33.49
N ARG A 153 20.40 34.70 34.65
CA ARG A 153 20.01 34.18 35.97
C ARG A 153 18.51 34.26 36.22
N ALA A 154 17.88 35.41 35.99
CA ALA A 154 16.45 35.58 36.17
C ALA A 154 15.64 34.66 35.23
N SER A 155 16.08 34.51 33.98
CA SER A 155 15.48 33.56 33.03
C SER A 155 15.63 32.11 33.50
N ALA A 156 16.80 31.69 33.95
CA ALA A 156 17.03 30.36 34.50
C ALA A 156 16.19 30.08 35.76
N GLN A 157 16.03 31.08 36.64
CA GLN A 157 15.17 30.98 37.83
C GLN A 157 13.68 30.80 37.44
N ARG A 158 13.19 31.57 36.47
CA ARG A 158 11.82 31.42 35.92
C ARG A 158 11.59 30.04 35.30
N LEU A 159 12.59 29.51 34.60
CA LEU A 159 12.50 28.17 34.02
C LEU A 159 12.47 27.11 35.11
N ARG A 160 13.29 27.25 36.14
CA ARG A 160 13.31 26.36 37.30
C ARG A 160 11.98 26.37 38.05
N SER A 161 11.35 27.54 38.24
CA SER A 161 10.03 27.63 38.88
C SER A 161 8.92 27.02 38.01
N ALA A 162 9.07 27.06 36.69
CA ALA A 162 8.20 26.35 35.75
C ALA A 162 8.51 24.83 35.64
N GLY A 163 9.44 24.31 36.45
CA GLY A 163 9.83 22.89 36.47
C GLY A 163 10.77 22.47 35.33
N ILE A 164 11.33 23.42 34.58
CA ILE A 164 12.27 23.19 33.48
C ILE A 164 13.70 23.23 34.03
N VAL A 165 14.44 22.14 33.85
CA VAL A 165 15.83 22.04 34.31
C VAL A 165 16.77 22.54 33.21
N CYS A 166 17.77 23.35 33.57
CA CYS A 166 18.85 23.74 32.67
C CYS A 166 20.13 23.00 33.03
N ARG A 167 20.79 22.39 32.05
CA ARG A 167 22.05 21.66 32.22
C ARG A 167 23.04 22.06 31.13
N VAL A 168 24.31 21.81 31.40
CA VAL A 168 25.41 22.12 30.48
C VAL A 168 26.05 20.84 29.96
N SER A 169 26.42 20.84 28.68
CA SER A 169 27.22 19.79 28.06
C SER A 169 28.63 20.30 27.77
N ALA A 170 29.64 19.52 28.17
CA ALA A 170 31.02 19.74 27.74
C ALA A 170 31.21 19.41 26.25
N LEU A 171 30.29 18.62 25.67
CA LEU A 171 30.31 18.33 24.26
C LEU A 171 29.85 19.55 23.46
N PRO A 172 30.49 19.82 22.33
CA PRO A 172 30.14 20.94 21.44
C PRO A 172 28.86 20.65 20.65
N VAL A 173 27.73 20.88 21.30
CA VAL A 173 26.38 20.71 20.76
C VAL A 173 25.69 22.05 20.62
N SER A 174 24.77 22.20 19.66
CA SER A 174 23.86 23.35 19.67
C SER A 174 22.97 23.31 20.92
N PRO A 175 22.52 24.45 21.45
CA PRO A 175 21.44 24.46 22.44
C PRO A 175 20.25 23.64 21.95
N PHE A 176 19.65 22.84 22.83
CA PHE A 176 18.43 22.10 22.50
C PHE A 176 17.57 21.79 23.73
N ALA A 177 16.27 21.69 23.48
CA ALA A 177 15.25 21.33 24.46
C ALA A 177 14.79 19.87 24.31
N VAL A 178 14.69 19.15 25.43
CA VAL A 178 14.12 17.80 25.53
C VAL A 178 13.02 17.79 26.58
N ARG A 179 11.93 17.05 26.33
CA ARG A 179 10.80 17.02 27.28
C ARG A 179 10.59 15.69 28.02
N TRP A 180 11.11 14.58 27.50
CA TRP A 180 10.97 13.26 28.12
C TRP A 180 12.32 12.78 28.69
N PRO A 181 12.39 12.31 29.95
CA PRO A 181 11.29 12.11 30.91
C PRO A 181 10.86 13.36 31.68
N ARG A 182 11.67 14.43 31.69
CA ARG A 182 11.36 15.74 32.28
C ARG A 182 11.80 16.85 31.33
N PRO A 183 11.18 18.05 31.37
CA PRO A 183 11.62 19.19 30.58
C PRO A 183 13.03 19.64 30.98
N LEU A 184 13.94 19.55 30.02
CA LEU A 184 15.37 19.78 30.14
C LEU A 184 15.84 20.64 28.97
N ILE A 185 16.55 21.72 29.28
CA ILE A 185 17.30 22.51 28.30
C ILE A 185 18.77 22.18 28.48
N VAL A 186 19.44 21.80 27.39
CA VAL A 186 20.87 21.52 27.35
C VAL A 186 21.56 22.64 26.60
N LEU A 187 22.53 23.28 27.27
CA LEU A 187 23.39 24.31 26.70
C LEU A 187 24.81 23.78 26.53
N PRO A 188 25.56 24.14 25.48
CA PRO A 188 26.98 23.86 25.45
C PRO A 188 27.71 24.74 26.48
N LEU A 189 28.78 24.22 27.07
CA LEU A 189 29.60 24.94 28.06
C LEU A 189 30.12 26.27 27.49
N SER A 190 30.58 26.25 26.24
CA SER A 190 31.02 27.44 25.52
C SER A 190 29.94 28.51 25.36
N ALA A 191 28.65 28.15 25.33
CA ALA A 191 27.59 29.16 25.29
C ALA A 191 27.44 29.89 26.63
N VAL A 192 27.63 29.20 27.76
CA VAL A 192 27.54 29.82 29.09
C VAL A 192 28.76 30.71 29.35
N GLU A 193 29.94 30.30 28.90
CA GLU A 193 31.20 31.02 29.12
C GLU A 193 31.41 32.19 28.16
N GLN A 194 30.97 32.07 26.90
CA GLN A 194 31.36 33.00 25.84
C GLN A 194 30.24 33.94 25.38
N LEU A 195 28.96 33.63 25.67
CA LEU A 195 27.85 34.49 25.27
C LEU A 195 27.54 35.54 26.33
N GLU A 196 27.15 36.72 25.85
CA GLU A 196 26.70 37.81 26.70
C GLU A 196 25.39 37.47 27.42
N ASP A 197 25.16 38.12 28.56
CA ASP A 197 23.99 37.89 29.41
C ASP A 197 22.66 38.04 28.66
N ARG A 198 22.55 39.05 27.79
CA ARG A 198 21.35 39.28 26.97
C ARG A 198 21.18 38.19 25.92
N ALA A 199 22.24 37.85 25.19
CA ALA A 199 22.24 36.82 24.16
C ALA A 199 21.79 35.46 24.72
N LEU A 200 22.36 35.06 25.86
CA LEU A 200 22.01 33.81 26.52
C LEU A 200 20.56 33.79 27.02
N SER A 201 20.07 34.92 27.53
CA SER A 201 18.65 35.08 27.90
C SER A 201 17.70 34.84 26.72
N LEU A 202 18.05 35.33 25.52
CA LEU A 202 17.23 35.14 24.31
C LEU A 202 17.23 33.66 23.87
N ILE A 203 18.39 32.99 23.92
CA ILE A 203 18.50 31.55 23.64
C ILE A 203 17.65 30.73 24.63
N LEU A 204 17.73 31.02 25.94
CA LEU A 204 16.90 30.36 26.94
C LEU A 204 15.40 30.56 26.66
N GLY A 205 14.99 31.76 26.25
CA GLY A 205 13.62 32.05 25.84
C GLY A 205 13.17 31.23 24.63
N HIS A 206 14.04 31.08 23.62
CA HIS A 206 13.81 30.26 22.44
C HIS A 206 13.63 28.77 22.80
N GLU A 207 14.57 28.18 23.56
CA GLU A 207 14.49 26.77 23.96
C GLU A 207 13.27 26.48 24.85
N ALA A 208 12.92 27.44 25.73
CA ALA A 208 11.71 27.34 26.55
C ALA A 208 10.44 27.33 25.69
N ALA A 209 10.39 28.11 24.61
CA ALA A 209 9.24 28.16 23.70
C ALA A 209 8.95 26.78 23.09
N HIS A 210 9.99 26.02 22.71
CA HIS A 210 9.84 24.65 22.24
C HIS A 210 9.20 23.73 23.29
N LEU A 211 9.61 23.84 24.56
CA LEU A 211 9.07 23.03 25.65
C LEU A 211 7.60 23.36 25.94
N THR A 212 7.26 24.65 25.99
CA THR A 212 5.88 25.12 26.18
C THR A 212 4.96 24.58 25.08
N ARG A 213 5.43 24.60 23.82
CA ARG A 213 4.65 24.19 22.64
C ARG A 213 4.66 22.70 22.36
N ARG A 214 5.44 21.90 23.10
CA ARG A 214 5.60 20.44 22.92
C ARG A 214 6.26 20.06 21.59
N ASP A 215 7.13 20.92 21.07
CA ASP A 215 7.74 20.69 19.76
C ASP A 215 8.63 19.44 19.70
N PRO A 216 9.41 19.09 20.74
CA PRO A 216 10.17 17.83 20.74
C PRO A 216 9.30 16.58 20.60
N GLN A 217 8.12 16.54 21.22
CA GLN A 217 7.20 15.40 21.05
C GLN A 217 6.63 15.33 19.63
N ARG A 218 6.29 16.48 19.06
CA ARG A 218 5.81 16.54 17.66
C ARG A 218 6.89 16.11 16.69
N ALA A 219 8.13 16.58 16.88
CA ALA A 219 9.27 16.17 16.06
C ALA A 219 9.51 14.65 16.16
N GLY A 220 9.39 14.06 17.36
CA GLY A 220 9.46 12.61 17.55
C GLY A 220 8.36 11.86 16.78
N LEU A 221 7.10 12.30 16.89
CA LEU A 221 5.99 11.72 16.13
C LEU A 221 6.21 11.82 14.61
N MET A 222 6.63 12.99 14.13
CA MET A 222 6.94 13.20 12.72
C MET A 222 8.11 12.33 12.26
N ALA A 223 9.12 12.09 13.09
CA ALA A 223 10.23 11.19 12.77
C ALA A 223 9.77 9.74 12.59
N ILE A 224 8.87 9.25 13.46
CA ILE A 224 8.26 7.91 13.33
C ILE A 224 7.45 7.82 12.04
N LEU A 225 6.64 8.83 11.73
CA LEU A 225 5.81 8.84 10.53
C LEU A 225 6.63 8.94 9.24
N ASN A 226 7.73 9.71 9.25
CA ASN A 226 8.70 9.70 8.17
C ASN A 226 9.43 8.35 8.03
N ALA A 227 9.59 7.59 9.12
CA ALA A 227 10.16 6.24 9.04
C ALA A 227 9.17 5.24 8.45
N LEU A 228 7.88 5.34 8.78
CA LEU A 228 6.81 4.54 8.16
C LEU A 228 6.68 4.84 6.67
N LEU A 229 6.75 6.12 6.29
CA LEU A 229 6.67 6.59 4.91
C LEU A 229 8.06 6.94 4.37
N TRP A 230 9.08 6.12 4.67
CA TRP A 230 10.47 6.41 4.35
C TRP A 230 10.74 6.60 2.85
N PHE A 231 9.90 6.04 1.99
CA PHE A 231 10.02 6.17 0.54
C PHE A 231 9.46 7.50 0.02
N ASP A 232 8.71 8.29 0.81
CA ASP A 232 8.10 9.55 0.38
C ASP A 232 9.06 10.75 0.59
N PRO A 233 9.66 11.30 -0.48
CA PRO A 233 10.53 12.46 -0.36
C PRO A 233 9.77 13.78 -0.10
N PHE A 234 8.48 13.85 -0.44
CA PHE A 234 7.67 15.05 -0.26
C PHE A 234 7.25 15.21 1.19
N LEU A 235 6.95 14.11 1.88
CA LEU A 235 6.70 14.13 3.31
C LEU A 235 7.90 14.66 4.10
N ARG A 236 9.12 14.27 3.72
CA ARG A 236 10.35 14.82 4.32
C ARG A 236 10.47 16.32 4.11
N ARG A 237 10.16 16.81 2.90
CA ARG A 237 10.17 18.25 2.59
C ARG A 237 9.10 19.02 3.37
N LEU A 238 7.89 18.46 3.50
CA LEU A 238 6.83 19.03 4.33
C LEU A 238 7.24 19.06 5.81
N THR A 239 7.87 18.00 6.30
CA THR A 239 8.38 17.94 7.68
C THR A 239 9.42 19.03 7.93
N ALA A 240 10.39 19.20 7.03
CA ALA A 240 11.37 20.27 7.11
C ALA A 240 10.71 21.66 7.13
N ARG A 241 9.64 21.88 6.36
CA ARG A 241 8.89 23.15 6.38
C ARG A 241 8.14 23.39 7.68
N VAL A 242 7.53 22.35 8.25
CA VAL A 242 6.87 22.44 9.56
C VAL A 242 7.88 22.75 10.66
N GLN A 243 9.07 22.11 10.63
CA GLN A 243 10.16 22.38 11.56
C GLN A 243 10.66 23.82 11.43
N LEU A 244 10.94 24.30 10.20
CA LEU A 244 11.31 25.69 9.97
C LEU A 244 10.25 26.68 10.49
N ALA A 245 8.97 26.41 10.25
CA ALA A 245 7.90 27.26 10.77
C ALA A 245 7.80 27.22 12.31
N ALA A 246 8.20 26.13 12.96
CA ALA A 246 8.30 26.04 14.42
C ALA A 246 9.46 26.90 14.94
N GLU A 247 10.65 26.79 14.33
CA GLU A 247 11.83 27.60 14.65
C GLU A 247 11.52 29.10 14.57
N LEU A 248 10.91 29.55 13.47
CA LEU A 248 10.55 30.97 13.27
C LEU A 248 9.55 31.47 14.31
N ARG A 249 8.64 30.61 14.79
CA ARG A 249 7.69 30.97 15.87
C ARG A 249 8.36 31.03 17.23
N CYS A 250 9.32 30.15 17.50
CA CYS A 250 10.12 30.21 18.71
C CYS A 250 11.01 31.45 18.70
N ASP A 251 11.61 31.80 17.56
CA ASP A 251 12.37 33.04 17.36
C ASP A 251 11.48 34.27 17.61
N ALA A 252 10.29 34.33 17.03
CA ALA A 252 9.32 35.42 17.27
C ALA A 252 8.92 35.54 18.75
N GLN A 253 8.76 34.41 19.45
CA GLN A 253 8.41 34.41 20.87
C GLN A 253 9.58 34.83 21.75
N ALA A 254 10.82 34.43 21.41
CA ALA A 254 12.02 34.85 22.14
C ALA A 254 12.25 36.37 22.01
N LEU A 255 11.89 36.94 20.86
CA LEU A 255 11.94 38.39 20.59
C LEU A 255 10.69 39.15 21.06
N ALA A 256 9.65 38.45 21.55
CA ALA A 256 8.42 39.10 22.00
C ALA A 256 8.69 39.96 23.24
N GLY A 257 8.61 41.29 23.06
CA GLY A 257 8.93 42.27 24.10
C GLY A 257 10.32 42.89 24.01
N ASP A 258 11.14 42.52 23.00
CA ASP A 258 12.45 43.13 22.74
C ASP A 258 12.57 43.54 21.26
N ALA A 259 12.01 44.71 20.92
CA ALA A 259 11.95 45.24 19.55
C ALA A 259 13.32 45.45 18.89
N HIS A 260 14.40 45.54 19.67
CA HIS A 260 15.76 45.75 19.17
C HIS A 260 16.67 44.51 19.38
N GLY A 261 16.14 43.41 19.92
CA GLY A 261 16.92 42.21 20.25
C GLY A 261 17.31 41.34 19.04
N GLY A 262 16.79 41.63 17.85
CA GLY A 262 16.97 40.78 16.66
C GLY A 262 18.43 40.62 16.21
N ARG A 263 19.23 41.69 16.23
CA ARG A 263 20.65 41.65 15.84
C ARG A 263 21.50 40.87 16.83
N ASP A 264 21.30 41.12 18.12
CA ASP A 264 22.00 40.42 19.20
C ASP A 264 21.68 38.92 19.15
N PHE A 265 20.41 38.59 18.91
CA PHE A 265 19.97 37.20 18.80
C PHE A 265 20.56 36.50 17.57
N ALA A 266 20.52 37.14 16.40
CA ALA A 266 21.11 36.60 15.18
C ALA A 266 22.64 36.38 15.33
N THR A 267 23.32 37.32 16.00
CA THR A 267 24.76 37.22 16.29
C THR A 267 25.07 36.06 17.23
N ALA A 268 24.30 35.94 18.31
CA ALA A 268 24.41 34.82 19.25
C ALA A 268 24.15 33.47 18.57
N TYR A 269 23.13 33.41 17.72
CA TYR A 269 22.77 32.25 16.92
C TYR A 269 23.92 31.81 16.00
N VAL A 270 24.46 32.72 15.19
CA VAL A 270 25.60 32.42 14.30
C VAL A 270 26.83 31.98 15.11
N ARG A 271 27.09 32.59 16.27
CA ARG A 271 28.19 32.17 17.15
C ARG A 271 28.00 30.75 17.68
N THR A 272 26.81 30.40 18.14
CA THR A 272 26.50 29.02 18.57
C THR A 272 26.65 28.00 17.43
N LEU A 273 26.22 28.36 16.21
CA LEU A 273 26.41 27.51 15.04
C LEU A 273 27.89 27.27 14.75
N ARG A 274 28.74 28.30 14.79
CA ARG A 274 30.19 28.15 14.61
C ARG A 274 30.82 27.26 15.67
N LEU A 275 30.44 27.44 16.93
CA LEU A 275 30.92 26.63 18.06
C LEU A 275 30.53 25.16 17.92
N SER A 276 29.33 24.87 17.42
CA SER A 276 28.86 23.49 17.16
C SER A 276 29.43 22.87 15.87
N ALA A 277 29.70 23.69 14.84
CA ALA A 277 30.16 23.21 13.54
C ALA A 277 31.63 22.80 13.55
N ALA A 278 32.47 23.47 14.35
CA ALA A 278 33.89 23.15 14.53
C ALA A 278 34.15 21.75 15.12
N ALA A 279 33.10 21.08 15.56
CA ALA A 279 33.16 19.99 16.50
C ALA A 279 32.82 18.59 15.96
N HIS A 280 32.53 18.47 14.66
CA HIS A 280 32.27 17.18 13.99
C HIS A 280 31.31 16.24 14.76
N ALA A 281 30.23 16.79 15.35
CA ALA A 281 29.23 15.96 16.01
C ALA A 281 28.45 15.10 14.99
N PRO A 282 28.13 13.84 15.32
CA PRO A 282 27.42 12.94 14.41
C PRO A 282 26.05 13.51 14.04
N THR A 283 25.72 13.40 12.76
CA THR A 283 24.42 13.74 12.18
C THR A 283 23.33 12.89 12.84
N THR A 284 22.72 13.40 13.91
CA THR A 284 21.51 12.79 14.44
C THR A 284 20.40 12.94 13.39
N ALA A 285 19.54 11.93 13.25
CA ALA A 285 18.41 11.95 12.30
C ALA A 285 17.42 13.12 12.52
N LEU A 286 17.58 13.86 13.62
CA LEU A 286 16.75 14.97 14.04
C LEU A 286 17.35 16.36 13.71
N THR A 287 18.61 16.43 13.25
CA THR A 287 19.28 17.69 12.94
C THR A 287 19.58 17.76 11.44
N HIS A 288 18.66 18.34 10.66
CA HIS A 288 18.89 18.61 9.25
C HIS A 288 19.76 19.88 9.11
N ARG A 289 20.94 19.76 8.49
CA ARG A 289 21.74 20.93 8.06
C ARG A 289 21.11 21.49 6.79
N ASP A 290 20.17 22.42 6.92
CA ASP A 290 19.63 23.18 5.79
C ASP A 290 20.15 24.62 5.82
N LEU A 291 21.13 24.93 4.97
CA LEU A 291 21.69 26.27 4.79
C LEU A 291 20.61 27.30 4.44
N ALA A 292 19.61 26.91 3.63
CA ALA A 292 18.51 27.79 3.27
C ALA A 292 17.60 28.10 4.48
N GLY A 293 17.47 27.17 5.41
CA GLY A 293 16.72 27.37 6.66
C GLY A 293 17.36 28.40 7.58
N HIS A 294 18.69 28.37 7.71
CA HIS A 294 19.44 29.34 8.54
C HIS A 294 19.30 30.77 8.01
N GLU A 295 19.38 30.97 6.69
CA GLU A 295 19.19 32.29 6.07
C GLU A 295 17.79 32.86 6.35
N ILE A 296 16.74 32.05 6.18
CA ILE A 296 15.36 32.46 6.44
C ILE A 296 15.18 32.88 7.90
N ARG A 297 15.76 32.13 8.84
CA ARG A 297 15.73 32.47 10.27
C ARG A 297 16.42 33.78 10.59
N ILE A 298 17.63 34.00 10.08
CA ILE A 298 18.37 35.24 10.31
C ILE A 298 17.59 36.43 9.74
N ARG A 299 17.05 36.33 8.53
CA ARG A 299 16.23 37.38 7.93
C ARG A 299 15.02 37.70 8.80
N HIS A 300 14.33 36.67 9.30
CA HIS A 300 13.16 36.81 10.16
C HIS A 300 13.49 37.40 11.54
N MET A 301 14.63 37.05 12.16
CA MET A 301 15.10 37.66 13.41
C MET A 301 15.37 39.17 13.23
N LEU A 302 15.90 39.57 12.08
CA LEU A 302 16.30 40.95 11.80
C LEU A 302 15.13 41.86 11.36
N HIS A 303 14.21 41.33 10.56
CA HIS A 303 13.17 42.13 9.90
C HIS A 303 11.74 41.77 10.35
N GLY A 304 11.58 40.71 11.14
CA GLY A 304 10.27 40.11 11.41
C GLY A 304 9.63 39.49 10.16
N ASP A 305 8.37 39.08 10.28
CA ASP A 305 7.52 38.67 9.16
C ASP A 305 6.31 39.62 9.11
N ALA A 306 6.16 40.37 8.02
CA ALA A 306 5.05 41.32 7.83
C ALA A 306 3.71 40.64 7.42
N ALA A 307 3.66 39.32 7.40
CA ALA A 307 2.58 38.56 6.76
C ALA A 307 1.51 38.06 7.74
N ARG A 308 0.26 38.02 7.26
CA ARG A 308 -0.93 37.73 8.06
C ARG A 308 -0.92 36.28 8.57
N PRO A 309 -1.22 36.02 9.86
CA PRO A 309 -1.45 34.66 10.34
C PRO A 309 -2.71 34.08 9.68
N LEU A 310 -2.68 32.78 9.37
CA LEU A 310 -3.88 32.09 8.88
C LEU A 310 -4.99 32.18 9.94
N SER A 311 -6.18 32.63 9.54
CA SER A 311 -7.36 32.73 10.41
C SER A 311 -7.73 31.37 11.01
N GLY A 312 -8.44 31.37 12.15
CA GLY A 312 -8.93 30.13 12.77
C GLY A 312 -9.79 29.29 11.83
N SER A 313 -10.64 29.94 11.03
CA SER A 313 -11.46 29.31 10.00
C SER A 313 -10.63 28.65 8.89
N GLY A 314 -9.53 29.28 8.45
CA GLY A 314 -8.63 28.68 7.46
C GLY A 314 -7.93 27.41 7.97
N ARG A 315 -7.62 27.35 9.27
CA ARG A 315 -7.03 26.14 9.89
C ARG A 315 -8.06 25.01 9.98
N ALA A 316 -9.28 25.33 10.39
CA ALA A 316 -10.38 24.37 10.46
C ALA A 316 -10.71 23.82 9.07
N LEU A 317 -10.71 24.66 8.03
CA LEU A 317 -10.94 24.23 6.65
C LEU A 317 -9.86 23.24 6.20
N LEU A 318 -8.56 23.54 6.41
CA LEU A 318 -7.48 22.62 6.03
C LEU A 318 -7.58 21.27 6.73
N LEU A 319 -7.90 21.27 8.03
CA LEU A 319 -8.10 20.04 8.80
C LEU A 319 -9.33 19.28 8.31
N GLY A 320 -10.44 19.97 8.05
CA GLY A 320 -11.67 19.40 7.51
C GLY A 320 -11.46 18.76 6.14
N SER A 321 -10.73 19.45 5.24
CA SER A 321 -10.33 18.89 3.94
C SER A 321 -9.48 17.63 4.10
N ALA A 322 -8.57 17.59 5.08
CA ALA A 322 -7.73 16.42 5.33
C ALA A 322 -8.53 15.20 5.76
N LEU A 323 -9.47 15.43 6.68
CA LEU A 323 -10.37 14.39 7.18
C LEU A 323 -11.32 13.91 6.09
N LEU A 324 -11.87 14.83 5.26
CA LEU A 324 -12.77 14.48 4.16
C LEU A 324 -12.05 13.65 3.08
N ILE A 325 -10.84 14.06 2.67
CA ILE A 325 -10.03 13.32 1.69
C ILE A 325 -9.63 11.96 2.26
N GLY A 326 -9.24 11.91 3.54
CA GLY A 326 -8.94 10.67 4.24
C GLY A 326 -10.14 9.73 4.28
N ALA A 327 -11.33 10.23 4.60
CA ALA A 327 -12.58 9.47 4.61
C ALA A 327 -12.94 8.98 3.21
N LEU A 328 -12.82 9.82 2.16
CA LEU A 328 -13.10 9.44 0.79
C LEU A 328 -12.17 8.32 0.31
N LEU A 329 -10.88 8.39 0.63
CA LEU A 329 -9.90 7.34 0.30
C LEU A 329 -10.21 6.03 1.03
N VAL A 330 -10.62 6.11 2.30
CA VAL A 330 -11.10 4.94 3.06
C VAL A 330 -12.34 4.33 2.40
N VAL A 331 -13.32 5.15 1.98
CA VAL A 331 -14.53 4.65 1.29
C VAL A 331 -14.17 4.01 -0.04
N MET A 332 -13.31 4.65 -0.85
CA MET A 332 -12.85 4.09 -2.14
C MET A 332 -12.17 2.72 -1.94
N GLN A 333 -11.33 2.58 -0.91
CA GLN A 333 -10.67 1.32 -0.61
C GLN A 333 -11.61 0.27 -0.03
N ALA A 334 -12.54 0.65 0.84
CA ALA A 334 -13.58 -0.24 1.34
C ALA A 334 -14.51 -0.71 0.21
N SER A 335 -14.78 0.13 -0.80
CA SER A 335 -15.54 -0.25 -1.99
C SER A 335 -14.75 -1.15 -2.95
N ALA A 336 -13.42 -0.99 -3.03
CA ALA A 336 -12.55 -1.86 -3.81
C ALA A 336 -12.25 -3.21 -3.12
N ALA A 337 -12.34 -3.25 -1.79
CA ALA A 337 -12.24 -4.45 -0.97
C ALA A 337 -13.56 -5.23 -0.85
N ARG A 338 -14.69 -4.64 -1.28
CA ARG A 338 -15.92 -5.41 -1.50
C ARG A 338 -15.75 -6.24 -2.77
N PRO A 339 -16.02 -7.55 -2.74
CA PRO A 339 -16.17 -8.30 -3.97
C PRO A 339 -17.25 -7.61 -4.81
N LEU A 340 -16.97 -7.40 -6.10
CA LEU A 340 -17.97 -6.97 -7.08
C LEU A 340 -19.23 -7.83 -6.84
N PRO A 341 -20.44 -7.23 -6.78
CA PRO A 341 -21.66 -7.99 -6.68
C PRO A 341 -21.90 -8.73 -8.01
N GLY A 342 -21.24 -9.88 -8.17
CA GLY A 342 -21.82 -11.02 -8.85
C GLY A 342 -22.75 -11.68 -7.84
N THR A 343 -23.99 -11.20 -7.79
CA THR A 343 -25.16 -11.89 -7.21
C THR A 343 -24.87 -12.86 -6.05
N ALA A 344 -24.40 -12.33 -4.92
CA ALA A 344 -24.56 -13.03 -3.66
C ALA A 344 -26.04 -12.88 -3.26
N VAL A 345 -26.87 -13.85 -3.68
CA VAL A 345 -28.20 -14.04 -3.08
C VAL A 345 -27.94 -14.34 -1.61
N SER A 346 -28.19 -13.35 -0.74
CA SER A 346 -28.25 -13.52 0.70
C SER A 346 -29.47 -14.38 1.01
N SER A 347 -29.38 -15.69 0.77
CA SER A 347 -30.39 -16.62 1.26
C SER A 347 -30.12 -16.85 2.74
N THR A 348 -31.14 -16.55 3.56
CA THR A 348 -31.11 -16.89 4.98
C THR A 348 -31.02 -18.42 5.15
N PRO A 349 -30.56 -18.97 6.30
CA PRO A 349 -30.48 -20.42 6.50
C PRO A 349 -31.80 -21.17 6.25
N LYS A 350 -32.93 -20.45 6.30
CA LYS A 350 -34.28 -20.96 6.02
C LYS A 350 -34.60 -21.06 4.51
N GLU A 351 -33.99 -20.23 3.67
CA GLU A 351 -34.12 -20.29 2.20
C GLU A 351 -33.21 -21.35 1.58
N ILE A 352 -32.05 -21.64 2.18
CA ILE A 352 -31.19 -22.76 1.76
C ILE A 352 -31.93 -24.09 1.99
N ALA A 353 -32.57 -24.26 3.14
CA ALA A 353 -33.39 -25.44 3.43
C ALA A 353 -34.64 -25.56 2.54
N ALA A 354 -35.20 -24.43 2.07
CA ALA A 354 -36.34 -24.43 1.16
C ALA A 354 -35.93 -24.72 -0.31
N MET A 355 -34.73 -24.32 -0.72
CA MET A 355 -34.19 -24.59 -2.05
C MET A 355 -33.68 -26.03 -2.19
N GLU A 356 -33.14 -26.61 -1.11
CA GLU A 356 -32.74 -28.02 -1.03
C GLU A 356 -33.96 -28.97 -1.10
N ALA A 357 -35.16 -28.47 -0.76
CA ALA A 357 -36.41 -29.23 -0.78
C ALA A 357 -37.25 -29.05 -2.07
N ALA A 358 -36.88 -28.14 -2.98
CA ALA A 358 -37.76 -27.73 -4.09
C ALA A 358 -37.40 -28.27 -5.48
N LEU A 359 -36.37 -29.10 -5.61
CA LEU A 359 -36.16 -29.92 -6.81
C LEU A 359 -35.76 -31.33 -6.35
N PRO A 360 -36.67 -32.32 -6.38
CA PRO A 360 -36.22 -33.69 -6.26
C PRO A 360 -35.28 -33.94 -7.44
N LEU A 361 -34.00 -34.16 -7.13
CA LEU A 361 -33.17 -34.99 -7.99
C LEU A 361 -34.03 -36.22 -8.31
N PRO A 362 -34.30 -36.56 -9.59
CA PRO A 362 -34.74 -37.93 -9.85
C PRO A 362 -33.70 -38.82 -9.17
N PRO A 363 -34.10 -39.81 -8.36
CA PRO A 363 -33.14 -40.76 -7.83
C PRO A 363 -32.34 -41.28 -9.02
N LEU A 364 -31.02 -41.13 -8.95
CA LEU A 364 -30.10 -41.86 -9.81
C LEU A 364 -30.52 -43.31 -9.64
N SER A 365 -31.30 -43.78 -10.61
CA SER A 365 -31.77 -45.14 -10.60
C SER A 365 -30.51 -45.96 -10.84
N ASP A 366 -30.17 -46.85 -9.92
CA ASP A 366 -29.08 -47.84 -10.05
C ASP A 366 -29.32 -48.84 -11.20
N THR A 367 -30.17 -48.48 -12.17
CA THR A 367 -30.28 -49.14 -13.46
C THR A 367 -29.16 -48.57 -14.33
N PRO A 368 -28.24 -49.40 -14.84
CA PRO A 368 -27.24 -48.95 -15.80
C PRO A 368 -27.96 -48.57 -17.10
N ILE A 369 -28.43 -47.33 -17.19
CA ILE A 369 -28.85 -46.73 -18.45
C ILE A 369 -27.54 -46.39 -19.15
N GLU A 370 -27.19 -47.20 -20.15
CA GLU A 370 -26.08 -46.91 -21.04
C GLU A 370 -26.29 -45.53 -21.66
N VAL A 371 -25.35 -44.61 -21.40
CA VAL A 371 -25.41 -43.25 -21.94
C VAL A 371 -25.24 -43.34 -23.45
N GLN A 372 -26.32 -43.08 -24.19
CA GLN A 372 -26.28 -42.99 -25.65
C GLN A 372 -25.87 -41.58 -26.05
N PHE A 373 -24.75 -41.47 -26.75
CA PHE A 373 -24.27 -40.19 -27.26
C PHE A 373 -24.79 -39.91 -28.66
N GLN A 374 -25.09 -38.65 -28.94
CA GLN A 374 -25.44 -38.12 -30.25
C GLN A 374 -24.28 -37.30 -30.80
N SER A 375 -24.28 -37.03 -32.11
CA SER A 375 -23.24 -36.19 -32.70
C SER A 375 -23.27 -34.77 -32.14
N PRO A 376 -22.12 -34.18 -31.74
CA PRO A 376 -22.06 -32.81 -31.21
C PRO A 376 -22.22 -31.73 -32.29
N LEU A 377 -22.33 -32.12 -33.56
CA LEU A 377 -22.57 -31.25 -34.71
C LEU A 377 -23.66 -31.86 -35.58
N ALA A 378 -24.53 -31.01 -36.14
CA ALA A 378 -25.60 -31.47 -37.04
C ALA A 378 -25.08 -32.16 -38.31
N THR A 379 -23.89 -31.76 -38.79
CA THR A 379 -23.21 -32.37 -39.95
C THR A 379 -21.74 -32.63 -39.60
N PRO A 380 -21.40 -33.76 -38.97
CA PRO A 380 -20.04 -34.04 -38.56
C PRO A 380 -19.16 -34.36 -39.77
N ARG A 381 -18.01 -33.70 -39.88
CA ARG A 381 -16.96 -34.05 -40.84
C ARG A 381 -15.66 -34.23 -40.08
N ILE A 382 -15.21 -35.48 -39.94
CA ILE A 382 -13.98 -35.80 -39.23
C ILE A 382 -12.78 -35.35 -40.08
N THR A 383 -11.87 -34.62 -39.44
CA THR A 383 -10.64 -34.08 -40.04
C THR A 383 -9.37 -34.52 -39.30
N GLY A 384 -9.52 -35.16 -38.14
CA GLY A 384 -8.44 -35.78 -37.39
C GLY A 384 -8.99 -36.85 -36.47
N HIS A 385 -8.36 -38.01 -36.45
CA HIS A 385 -8.79 -39.16 -35.67
C HIS A 385 -8.10 -39.22 -34.31
N PHE A 386 -8.71 -39.91 -33.35
CA PHE A 386 -8.08 -40.20 -32.08
C PHE A 386 -6.84 -41.08 -32.29
N GLY A 387 -5.76 -40.80 -31.58
CA GLY A 387 -4.49 -41.55 -31.70
C GLY A 387 -3.62 -41.20 -32.91
N ASP A 388 -4.08 -40.35 -33.84
CA ASP A 388 -3.31 -39.96 -35.03
C ASP A 388 -1.94 -39.35 -34.67
N THR A 389 -0.89 -39.79 -35.37
CA THR A 389 0.48 -39.23 -35.32
C THR A 389 0.96 -38.91 -36.73
N GLY A 390 1.82 -37.88 -36.89
CA GLY A 390 2.31 -37.51 -38.22
C GLY A 390 3.23 -36.28 -38.23
N SER A 391 3.53 -35.75 -39.43
CA SER A 391 4.46 -34.62 -39.60
C SER A 391 4.01 -33.33 -38.89
N ILE A 392 2.69 -33.14 -38.71
CA ILE A 392 2.08 -31.99 -38.02
C ILE A 392 1.88 -32.26 -36.51
N ARG A 393 1.69 -33.53 -36.10
CA ARG A 393 1.42 -33.95 -34.72
C ARG A 393 2.51 -34.92 -34.22
N GLN A 394 3.46 -34.41 -33.43
CA GLN A 394 4.53 -35.22 -32.83
C GLN A 394 4.08 -36.09 -31.64
N ARG A 395 2.83 -35.94 -31.18
CA ARG A 395 2.22 -36.76 -30.13
C ARG A 395 0.87 -37.29 -30.62
N PRO A 396 0.42 -38.47 -30.14
CA PRO A 396 -0.90 -39.00 -30.48
C PRO A 396 -2.00 -38.00 -30.16
N HIS A 397 -2.94 -37.86 -31.10
CA HIS A 397 -4.09 -36.99 -30.94
C HIS A 397 -5.00 -37.50 -29.81
N ARG A 398 -5.40 -36.61 -28.89
CA ARG A 398 -6.11 -36.95 -27.65
C ARG A 398 -7.64 -37.00 -27.78
N GLY A 399 -8.16 -36.67 -28.96
CA GLY A 399 -9.58 -36.57 -29.25
C GLY A 399 -9.87 -36.74 -30.73
N THR A 400 -11.04 -36.31 -31.18
CA THR A 400 -11.45 -36.28 -32.58
C THR A 400 -11.71 -34.84 -33.01
N ASP A 401 -11.17 -34.46 -34.18
CA ASP A 401 -11.34 -33.11 -34.74
C ASP A 401 -12.44 -33.12 -35.81
N PHE A 402 -13.48 -32.31 -35.64
CA PHE A 402 -14.56 -32.14 -36.60
C PHE A 402 -14.45 -30.79 -37.32
N GLY A 403 -14.16 -30.83 -38.62
CA GLY A 403 -14.05 -29.62 -39.43
C GLY A 403 -15.41 -28.97 -39.68
N ALA A 404 -15.60 -27.77 -39.16
CA ALA A 404 -16.84 -27.00 -39.27
C ALA A 404 -16.55 -25.50 -39.42
N ARG A 405 -17.50 -24.74 -39.97
CA ARG A 405 -17.34 -23.28 -40.14
C ARG A 405 -17.36 -22.58 -38.76
N PRO A 406 -16.63 -21.46 -38.57
CA PRO A 406 -16.79 -20.64 -37.37
C PRO A 406 -18.26 -20.30 -37.13
N GLY A 407 -18.70 -20.35 -35.88
CA GLY A 407 -20.10 -20.09 -35.51
C GLY A 407 -21.05 -21.27 -35.60
N THR A 408 -20.62 -22.41 -36.14
CA THR A 408 -21.46 -23.63 -36.15
C THR A 408 -21.85 -23.99 -34.70
N PRO A 409 -23.13 -24.21 -34.38
CA PRO A 409 -23.55 -24.65 -33.05
C PRO A 409 -22.90 -25.97 -32.65
N VAL A 410 -22.40 -26.03 -31.41
CA VAL A 410 -21.93 -27.26 -30.75
C VAL A 410 -23.02 -27.71 -29.79
N LEU A 411 -23.45 -28.96 -29.93
CA LEU A 411 -24.55 -29.54 -29.18
C LEU A 411 -24.03 -30.51 -28.10
N ALA A 412 -24.73 -30.58 -26.97
CA ALA A 412 -24.48 -31.60 -25.96
C ALA A 412 -24.86 -32.99 -26.53
N PRO A 413 -23.95 -33.98 -26.53
CA PRO A 413 -24.18 -35.29 -27.11
C PRO A 413 -25.07 -36.17 -26.23
N ALA A 414 -25.17 -35.86 -24.93
CA ALA A 414 -26.03 -36.53 -23.97
C ALA A 414 -26.39 -35.55 -22.84
N ASP A 415 -27.38 -35.92 -22.02
CA ASP A 415 -27.74 -35.17 -20.81
C ASP A 415 -26.52 -35.05 -19.88
N GLY A 416 -26.39 -33.94 -19.16
CA GLY A 416 -25.29 -33.76 -18.24
C GLY A 416 -25.26 -32.41 -17.52
N ARG A 417 -24.17 -32.17 -16.81
CA ARG A 417 -23.90 -30.91 -16.10
C ARG A 417 -22.60 -30.28 -16.60
N ILE A 418 -22.64 -28.98 -16.84
CA ILE A 418 -21.43 -28.21 -17.16
C ILE A 418 -20.51 -28.18 -15.94
N VAL A 419 -19.32 -28.76 -16.06
CA VAL A 419 -18.29 -28.76 -15.01
C VAL A 419 -17.15 -27.79 -15.31
N ALA A 420 -16.98 -27.37 -16.56
CA ALA A 420 -16.09 -26.27 -16.94
C ALA A 420 -16.65 -25.49 -18.14
N ALA A 421 -16.48 -24.17 -18.11
CA ALA A 421 -16.68 -23.26 -19.24
C ALA A 421 -15.67 -22.12 -19.10
N THR A 422 -14.52 -22.22 -19.77
CA THR A 422 -13.35 -21.39 -19.48
C THR A 422 -12.49 -21.13 -20.71
N THR A 423 -11.78 -20.01 -20.73
CA THR A 423 -10.74 -19.70 -21.73
C THR A 423 -9.33 -20.09 -21.26
N ALA A 424 -9.22 -20.68 -20.06
CA ALA A 424 -7.97 -21.08 -19.43
C ALA A 424 -8.11 -22.50 -18.87
N TYR A 425 -8.24 -23.49 -19.77
CA TYR A 425 -8.39 -24.88 -19.37
C TYR A 425 -7.09 -25.42 -18.73
N PRO A 426 -7.15 -26.17 -17.60
CA PRO A 426 -5.95 -26.58 -16.84
C PRO A 426 -4.91 -27.38 -17.64
N ASP A 427 -5.34 -28.21 -18.59
CA ASP A 427 -4.43 -29.02 -19.42
C ASP A 427 -3.66 -28.19 -20.46
N GLY A 428 -3.97 -26.89 -20.57
CA GLY A 428 -3.13 -25.90 -21.24
C GLY A 428 -3.87 -25.00 -22.23
N PRO A 429 -3.23 -23.90 -22.67
CA PRO A 429 -3.84 -22.89 -23.54
C PRO A 429 -4.13 -23.41 -24.95
N GLN A 430 -3.58 -24.57 -25.35
CA GLN A 430 -3.85 -25.16 -26.65
C GLN A 430 -5.34 -25.42 -26.89
N TYR A 431 -6.11 -25.70 -25.83
CA TYR A 431 -7.56 -25.94 -25.91
C TYR A 431 -8.38 -24.67 -26.21
N GLY A 432 -7.80 -23.47 -26.03
CA GLY A 432 -8.53 -22.21 -26.21
C GLY A 432 -9.71 -22.09 -25.25
N THR A 433 -10.86 -21.66 -25.78
CA THR A 433 -12.13 -21.71 -25.04
C THR A 433 -12.62 -23.15 -25.01
N ALA A 434 -12.84 -23.66 -23.81
CA ALA A 434 -13.25 -25.02 -23.56
C ALA A 434 -14.53 -25.11 -22.72
N VAL A 435 -15.35 -26.12 -23.03
CA VAL A 435 -16.51 -26.55 -22.24
C VAL A 435 -16.31 -28.01 -21.87
N VAL A 436 -16.65 -28.40 -20.64
CA VAL A 436 -16.64 -29.80 -20.19
C VAL A 436 -17.99 -30.14 -19.58
N ILE A 437 -18.55 -31.28 -20.01
CA ILE A 437 -19.80 -31.83 -19.50
C ILE A 437 -19.50 -33.12 -18.76
N ASP A 438 -20.05 -33.24 -17.55
CA ASP A 438 -20.16 -34.50 -16.82
C ASP A 438 -21.53 -35.11 -17.10
N HIS A 439 -21.53 -36.29 -17.72
CA HIS A 439 -22.74 -37.04 -18.08
C HIS A 439 -23.12 -38.07 -17.01
N GLY A 440 -22.38 -38.14 -15.90
CA GLY A 440 -22.53 -39.18 -14.89
C GLY A 440 -21.95 -40.53 -15.31
N GLN A 441 -21.99 -41.50 -14.40
CA GLN A 441 -21.46 -42.87 -14.62
C GLN A 441 -19.99 -42.93 -15.10
N GLY A 442 -19.21 -41.89 -14.78
CA GLY A 442 -17.79 -41.77 -15.18
C GLY A 442 -17.57 -41.24 -16.59
N TRP A 443 -18.61 -40.78 -17.30
CA TRP A 443 -18.48 -40.18 -18.62
C TRP A 443 -18.26 -38.67 -18.56
N GLN A 444 -17.26 -38.19 -19.29
CA GLN A 444 -17.05 -36.76 -19.50
C GLN A 444 -16.73 -36.46 -20.97
N THR A 445 -17.18 -35.31 -21.45
CA THR A 445 -16.85 -34.80 -22.79
C THR A 445 -16.24 -33.41 -22.69
N LEU A 446 -15.16 -33.16 -23.43
CA LEU A 446 -14.47 -31.88 -23.53
C LEU A 446 -14.57 -31.33 -24.94
N TYR A 447 -15.00 -30.08 -25.06
CA TYR A 447 -15.11 -29.32 -26.31
C TYR A 447 -14.12 -28.19 -26.29
N ALA A 448 -13.28 -28.06 -27.32
CA ALA A 448 -12.23 -27.04 -27.40
C ALA A 448 -12.23 -26.27 -28.72
N HIS A 449 -11.39 -25.23 -28.74
CA HIS A 449 -11.22 -24.26 -29.83
C HIS A 449 -12.47 -23.42 -30.10
N LEU A 450 -13.36 -23.31 -29.12
CA LEU A 450 -14.65 -22.64 -29.24
C LEU A 450 -14.46 -21.13 -29.41
N GLN A 451 -15.37 -20.47 -30.12
CA GLN A 451 -15.39 -19.00 -30.17
C GLN A 451 -16.07 -18.38 -28.94
N GLY A 452 -16.88 -19.17 -28.22
CA GLY A 452 -17.57 -18.78 -27.00
C GLY A 452 -18.44 -19.93 -26.48
N ALA A 453 -18.67 -19.93 -25.17
CA ALA A 453 -19.63 -20.82 -24.51
C ALA A 453 -20.98 -20.10 -24.35
N ASP A 454 -22.08 -20.83 -24.53
CA ASP A 454 -23.45 -20.34 -24.36
C ASP A 454 -24.06 -20.82 -23.02
N VAL A 455 -23.21 -21.41 -22.17
CA VAL A 455 -23.59 -22.06 -20.91
C VAL A 455 -22.67 -21.63 -19.77
N VAL A 456 -23.13 -21.81 -18.53
CA VAL A 456 -22.38 -21.52 -17.31
C VAL A 456 -22.11 -22.78 -16.48
N VAL A 457 -21.04 -22.77 -15.69
CA VAL A 457 -20.70 -23.90 -14.80
C VAL A 457 -21.86 -24.17 -13.83
N GLY A 458 -22.22 -25.45 -13.68
CA GLY A 458 -23.32 -25.92 -12.86
C GLY A 458 -24.65 -26.04 -13.61
N GLN A 459 -24.79 -25.48 -14.81
CA GLN A 459 -25.98 -25.64 -15.65
C GLN A 459 -26.19 -27.11 -16.03
N GLN A 460 -27.44 -27.57 -15.95
CA GLN A 460 -27.86 -28.86 -16.53
C GLN A 460 -28.18 -28.63 -18.00
N VAL A 461 -27.76 -29.56 -18.85
CA VAL A 461 -28.00 -29.53 -20.29
C VAL A 461 -28.58 -30.85 -20.75
N HIS A 462 -29.46 -30.79 -21.75
CA HIS A 462 -30.06 -31.97 -22.36
C HIS A 462 -29.38 -32.35 -23.67
N ALA A 463 -29.47 -33.62 -24.07
CA ALA A 463 -28.98 -34.08 -25.37
C ALA A 463 -29.57 -33.22 -26.51
N GLY A 464 -28.71 -32.72 -27.40
CA GLY A 464 -29.06 -31.82 -28.49
C GLY A 464 -29.13 -30.34 -28.14
N GLU A 465 -28.97 -29.95 -26.87
CA GLU A 465 -28.93 -28.55 -26.45
C GLU A 465 -27.63 -27.87 -26.92
N GLN A 466 -27.73 -26.63 -27.43
CA GLN A 466 -26.56 -25.87 -27.84
C GLN A 466 -25.77 -25.41 -26.61
N ILE A 467 -24.50 -25.77 -26.55
CA ILE A 467 -23.60 -25.44 -25.43
C ILE A 467 -22.56 -24.38 -25.80
N ALA A 468 -22.22 -24.26 -27.08
CA ALA A 468 -21.17 -23.37 -27.56
C ALA A 468 -21.24 -23.18 -29.08
N ARG A 469 -20.28 -22.43 -29.61
CA ARG A 469 -20.06 -22.28 -31.05
C ARG A 469 -18.62 -22.64 -31.44
N VAL A 470 -18.48 -23.33 -32.57
CA VAL A 470 -17.18 -23.65 -33.19
C VAL A 470 -16.39 -22.37 -33.44
N GLY A 471 -15.10 -22.40 -33.15
CA GLY A 471 -14.21 -21.25 -33.32
C GLY A 471 -12.84 -21.63 -33.87
N SER A 472 -11.84 -20.87 -33.48
CA SER A 472 -10.43 -21.09 -33.82
C SER A 472 -9.52 -20.58 -32.69
N THR A 473 -9.95 -20.76 -31.44
CA THR A 473 -9.18 -20.33 -30.27
C THR A 473 -8.18 -21.41 -29.86
N GLY A 474 -7.08 -21.01 -29.22
CA GLY A 474 -6.00 -21.94 -28.87
C GLY A 474 -5.11 -22.30 -30.06
N ARG A 475 -4.56 -23.52 -30.08
CA ARG A 475 -3.59 -23.95 -31.09
C ARG A 475 -4.28 -24.75 -32.19
N VAL A 476 -4.70 -24.06 -33.26
CA VAL A 476 -5.40 -24.65 -34.41
C VAL A 476 -4.78 -24.25 -35.74
N THR A 477 -4.96 -25.08 -36.77
CA THR A 477 -4.57 -24.77 -38.17
C THR A 477 -5.74 -24.19 -38.99
N GLY A 478 -6.95 -24.26 -38.45
CA GLY A 478 -8.17 -23.71 -39.05
C GLY A 478 -9.40 -24.01 -38.18
N PRO A 479 -10.58 -23.50 -38.54
CA PRO A 479 -11.80 -23.71 -37.77
C PRO A 479 -12.22 -25.18 -37.70
N HIS A 480 -12.34 -25.71 -36.48
CA HIS A 480 -12.83 -27.05 -36.19
C HIS A 480 -13.27 -27.15 -34.72
N LEU A 481 -14.04 -28.19 -34.40
CA LEU A 481 -14.34 -28.62 -33.04
C LEU A 481 -13.36 -29.71 -32.63
N HIS A 482 -12.65 -29.54 -31.52
CA HIS A 482 -11.90 -30.63 -30.89
C HIS A 482 -12.74 -31.24 -29.77
N LEU A 483 -12.97 -32.56 -29.83
CA LEU A 483 -13.72 -33.32 -28.84
C LEU A 483 -12.81 -34.38 -28.19
N GLU A 484 -12.69 -34.36 -26.86
CA GLU A 484 -12.18 -35.50 -26.10
C GLU A 484 -13.32 -36.19 -25.34
N MET A 485 -13.29 -37.52 -25.26
CA MET A 485 -14.20 -38.31 -24.43
C MET A 485 -13.40 -39.06 -23.37
N LEU A 486 -13.91 -39.05 -22.14
CA LEU A 486 -13.32 -39.77 -21.01
C LEU A 486 -14.32 -40.75 -20.42
N ARG A 487 -13.85 -41.95 -20.09
CA ARG A 487 -14.57 -42.96 -19.31
C ARG A 487 -13.76 -43.30 -18.07
N HIS A 488 -14.32 -43.07 -16.89
CA HIS A 488 -13.66 -43.27 -15.59
C HIS A 488 -12.27 -42.61 -15.50
N GLY A 489 -12.10 -41.44 -16.14
CA GLY A 489 -10.85 -40.68 -16.16
C GLY A 489 -9.87 -41.05 -17.27
N GLU A 490 -10.12 -42.12 -18.03
CA GLU A 490 -9.30 -42.51 -19.18
C GLU A 490 -9.87 -41.98 -20.50
N ARG A 491 -8.99 -41.46 -21.37
CA ARG A 491 -9.40 -40.99 -22.71
C ARG A 491 -9.72 -42.18 -23.60
N VAL A 492 -10.91 -42.15 -24.20
CA VAL A 492 -11.39 -43.15 -25.15
C VAL A 492 -11.61 -42.49 -26.51
N ASP A 493 -11.61 -43.29 -27.58
CA ASP A 493 -11.87 -42.80 -28.93
C ASP A 493 -13.33 -42.29 -29.05
N PRO A 494 -13.57 -40.98 -29.28
CA PRO A 494 -14.92 -40.46 -29.44
C PRO A 494 -15.68 -41.12 -30.60
N GLN A 495 -14.98 -41.57 -31.64
CA GLN A 495 -15.60 -42.20 -32.81
C GLN A 495 -16.18 -43.59 -32.50
N ALA A 496 -15.73 -44.25 -31.42
CA ALA A 496 -16.29 -45.53 -30.99
C ALA A 496 -17.61 -45.38 -30.23
N HIS A 497 -17.97 -44.15 -29.83
CA HIS A 497 -19.10 -43.87 -28.95
C HIS A 497 -20.12 -42.89 -29.53
N LEU A 498 -19.78 -42.23 -30.64
CA LEU A 498 -20.67 -41.35 -31.39
C LEU A 498 -21.23 -42.07 -32.63
N PRO A 499 -22.49 -41.78 -33.03
CA PRO A 499 -23.15 -42.41 -34.17
C PRO A 499 -22.61 -41.97 -35.53
#